data_AF-A0A1E7X7F4-F1
#
_entry.id   AF-A0A1E7X7F4-F1
#
_cell.length_a   1.000
_cell.length_b   1.000
_cell.length_c   1.000
_cell.angle_alpha   90.00
_cell.angle_beta   90.00
_cell.angle_gamma   90.00
#
_symmetry.space_group_name_H-M   'P 1'
#
loop_
_entity.id
_entity.type
_entity.pdbx_description
1 polymer ?
#
loop_
_entity_poly.entity_id
_entity_poly.type
_entity_poly.pdbx_seq_one_letter_code
_entity_poly.pdbx_strand_id
1 'polypeptide(L)'
;MKLPHIPSPCRDCPFRKDTLQGWLGEDRAAEILEADSFVCHKKTDMQCAGHMLEKGEQNAFVRLAARLRIELNLTGAEQVFSSKNACIEHHKN
;
A
#
# COMPACT_ATOMS: atom_id res chain seq x y z
N MET A 1 8.66 -14.09 -15.03
CA MET A 1 9.56 -13.55 -13.99
C MET A 1 8.76 -13.37 -12.71
N LYS A 2 9.26 -13.76 -11.55
CA LYS A 2 8.58 -13.52 -10.26
C LYS A 2 9.09 -12.19 -9.70
N LEU A 3 8.24 -11.17 -9.68
CA LEU A 3 8.58 -9.87 -9.12
C LEU A 3 8.41 -9.85 -7.60
N PRO A 4 9.21 -9.06 -6.85
CA PRO A 4 9.18 -9.06 -5.39
C PRO A 4 8.04 -8.19 -4.85
N HIS A 5 6.78 -8.58 -5.07
CA HIS A 5 5.61 -7.89 -4.51
C HIS A 5 4.49 -8.86 -4.09
N ILE A 6 3.68 -8.45 -3.12
CA ILE A 6 2.46 -9.17 -2.77
C ILE A 6 1.35 -8.81 -3.78
N PRO A 7 0.51 -9.76 -4.24
CA PRO A 7 -0.52 -9.49 -5.24
C PRO A 7 -1.77 -8.78 -4.68
N SER A 8 -1.99 -8.81 -3.37
CA SER A 8 -3.17 -8.18 -2.72
C SER A 8 -2.87 -7.76 -1.26
N PRO A 9 -3.62 -6.80 -0.70
CA PRO A 9 -3.49 -6.42 0.70
C PRO A 9 -3.65 -7.63 1.64
N CYS A 10 -2.75 -7.79 2.61
CA CYS A 10 -2.88 -8.83 3.62
C CYS A 10 -4.11 -8.60 4.52
N ARG A 11 -4.58 -9.65 5.18
CA ARG A 11 -5.73 -9.60 6.11
C ARG A 11 -5.55 -8.53 7.20
N ASP A 12 -4.32 -8.39 7.67
CA ASP A 12 -3.87 -7.48 8.73
C ASP A 12 -3.17 -6.23 8.16
N CYS A 13 -3.56 -5.78 6.96
CA CYS A 13 -2.95 -4.63 6.29
C CYS A 13 -3.46 -3.29 6.89
N PRO A 14 -2.58 -2.35 7.24
CA PRO A 14 -3.00 -1.04 7.76
C PRO A 14 -3.65 -0.14 6.69
N PHE A 15 -3.50 -0.49 5.40
CA PHE A 15 -4.14 0.24 4.30
C PHE A 15 -5.55 -0.26 3.98
N ARG A 16 -6.05 -1.31 4.65
CA ARG A 16 -7.43 -1.76 4.43
C ARG A 16 -8.43 -0.88 5.17
N LYS A 17 -9.60 -0.63 4.56
CA LYS A 17 -10.71 0.14 5.16
C LYS A 17 -11.31 -0.53 6.40
N ASP A 18 -11.20 -1.86 6.50
CA ASP A 18 -11.71 -2.64 7.63
C ASP A 18 -10.65 -2.87 8.73
N THR A 19 -9.52 -2.18 8.64
CA THR A 19 -8.51 -2.19 9.70
C THR A 19 -8.99 -1.45 10.94
N LEU A 20 -8.41 -1.76 12.09
CA LEU A 20 -8.75 -1.10 13.35
C LEU A 20 -8.43 0.41 13.27
N GLN A 21 -9.40 1.25 13.61
CA GLN A 21 -9.24 2.71 13.65
C GLN A 21 -8.12 3.09 14.63
N GLY A 22 -7.26 4.04 14.24
CA GLY A 22 -6.13 4.49 15.06
C GLY A 22 -4.98 3.48 15.19
N TRP A 23 -5.04 2.31 14.54
CA TRP A 23 -4.06 1.24 14.76
C TRP A 23 -2.63 1.61 14.36
N LEU A 24 -2.46 2.28 13.22
CA LEU A 24 -1.13 2.67 12.74
C LEU A 24 -0.66 3.98 13.39
N GLY A 25 -1.59 4.87 13.73
CA GLY A 25 -1.31 6.25 14.13
C GLY A 25 -1.14 7.21 12.95
N GLU A 26 -1.63 8.45 13.11
CA GLU A 26 -1.65 9.50 12.08
C GLU A 26 -0.25 9.77 11.51
N ASP A 27 0.74 10.02 12.37
CA ASP A 27 2.12 10.35 11.97
C ASP A 27 2.76 9.23 11.16
N ARG A 28 2.58 7.98 11.60
CA ARG A 28 3.16 6.82 10.93
C ARG A 28 2.47 6.53 9.60
N ALA A 29 1.14 6.69 9.54
CA ALA A 29 0.39 6.60 8.30
C ALA A 29 0.87 7.65 7.29
N ALA A 30 1.04 8.90 7.72
CA ALA A 30 1.55 9.99 6.89
C ALA A 30 2.97 9.71 6.40
N GLU A 31 3.88 9.30 7.28
CA GLU A 31 5.27 8.97 6.94
C GLU A 31 5.34 7.87 5.87
N ILE A 32 4.59 6.78 6.05
CA ILE A 32 4.61 5.67 5.08
C ILE A 32 4.02 6.13 3.75
N LEU A 33 2.92 6.88 3.76
CA LEU A 33 2.27 7.36 2.53
C LEU A 33 3.10 8.42 1.79
N GLU A 34 4.05 9.08 2.44
CA GLU A 34 5.04 9.93 1.78
C GLU A 34 6.16 9.13 1.11
N ALA A 35 6.48 7.94 1.59
CA ALA A 35 7.54 7.12 1.01
C ALA A 35 7.23 6.76 -0.47
N ASP A 36 8.26 6.77 -1.32
CA ASP A 36 8.11 6.43 -2.75
C ASP A 36 7.84 4.93 -2.94
N SER A 37 8.27 4.08 -2.01
CA SER A 37 7.93 2.65 -1.96
C SER A 37 7.91 2.15 -0.51
N PHE A 38 7.28 0.99 -0.28
CA PHE A 38 7.18 0.41 1.06
C PHE A 38 7.15 -1.11 1.00
N VAL A 39 7.91 -1.75 1.88
CA VAL A 39 7.95 -3.20 2.02
C VAL A 39 6.75 -3.72 2.81
N CYS A 40 6.31 -4.94 2.53
CA CYS A 40 5.22 -5.55 3.27
C CYS A 40 5.65 -5.84 4.71
N HIS A 41 4.87 -5.37 5.69
CA HIS A 41 5.14 -5.60 7.12
C HIS A 41 5.12 -7.09 7.52
N LYS A 42 4.56 -7.96 6.67
CA LYS A 42 4.45 -9.41 6.89
C LYS A 42 5.47 -10.23 6.10
N LYS A 43 5.93 -9.70 4.97
CA LYS A 43 6.91 -10.32 4.05
C LYS A 43 7.91 -9.23 3.65
N THR A 44 8.92 -9.05 4.49
CA THR A 44 9.84 -7.91 4.45
C THR A 44 10.76 -7.93 3.22
N ASP A 45 10.78 -9.03 2.48
CA ASP A 45 11.46 -9.22 1.19
C ASP A 45 10.59 -8.82 -0.01
N MET A 46 9.33 -8.39 0.20
CA MET A 46 8.35 -8.11 -0.84
C MET A 46 7.77 -6.70 -0.72
N GLN A 47 7.41 -6.08 -1.84
CA GLN A 47 6.70 -4.81 -1.89
C GLN A 47 5.24 -4.95 -1.42
N CYS A 48 4.77 -3.91 -0.72
CA CYS A 48 3.44 -3.89 -0.10
C CYS A 48 2.33 -3.60 -1.12
N ALA A 49 1.39 -4.54 -1.28
CA ALA A 49 0.22 -4.37 -2.14
C ALA A 49 -0.66 -3.19 -1.74
N GLY A 50 -0.93 -3.02 -0.44
CA GLY A 50 -1.76 -1.93 0.05
C GLY A 50 -1.19 -0.56 -0.32
N HIS A 51 0.12 -0.37 -0.10
CA HIS A 51 0.81 0.86 -0.44
C HIS A 51 0.87 1.11 -1.97
N MET A 52 1.08 0.06 -2.77
CA MET A 52 1.05 0.16 -4.23
C MET A 52 -0.34 0.53 -4.77
N LEU A 53 -1.41 -0.04 -4.21
CA LEU A 53 -2.79 0.26 -4.61
C LEU A 53 -3.20 1.67 -4.20
N GLU A 54 -2.86 2.10 -2.98
CA GLU A 54 -3.19 3.43 -2.46
C GLU A 54 -2.49 4.55 -3.26
N LYS A 55 -1.22 4.35 -3.63
CA LYS A 55 -0.42 5.37 -4.33
C LYS A 55 -0.47 5.28 -5.86
N GLY A 56 -0.82 4.13 -6.43
CA GLY A 56 -0.79 3.89 -7.87
C GLY A 56 0.55 4.28 -8.49
N GLU A 57 0.53 5.08 -9.56
CA GLU A 57 1.73 5.58 -10.28
C GLU A 57 2.66 6.47 -9.42
N GLN A 58 2.20 6.96 -8.26
CA GLN A 58 3.08 7.66 -7.32
C GLN A 58 4.01 6.70 -6.57
N ASN A 59 3.75 5.39 -6.59
CA ASN A 59 4.65 4.38 -6.04
C ASN A 59 5.76 4.04 -7.05
N ALA A 60 7.02 4.10 -6.63
CA ALA A 60 8.19 3.82 -7.47
C ALA A 60 8.14 2.45 -8.16
N PHE A 61 7.67 1.42 -7.46
CA PHE A 61 7.64 0.06 -7.99
C PHE A 61 6.57 -0.09 -9.08
N VAL A 62 5.38 0.49 -8.86
CA VAL A 62 4.30 0.55 -9.85
C VAL A 62 4.76 1.34 -11.07
N ARG A 63 5.30 2.54 -10.85
CA ARG A 63 5.83 3.42 -11.90
C ARG A 63 6.92 2.75 -12.73
N LEU A 64 7.86 2.04 -12.10
CA LEU A 64 8.91 1.29 -12.80
C LEU A 64 8.32 0.14 -13.63
N ALA A 65 7.41 -0.65 -13.06
CA ALA A 65 6.75 -1.73 -13.76
C ALA A 65 5.99 -1.22 -15.00
N ALA A 66 5.24 -0.12 -14.87
CA ALA A 66 4.56 0.52 -15.99
C ALA A 66 5.53 0.98 -17.09
N ARG A 67 6.66 1.60 -16.72
CA ARG A 67 7.71 2.01 -17.68
C ARG A 67 8.33 0.84 -18.43
N LEU A 68 8.46 -0.30 -17.77
CA LEU A 68 8.96 -1.55 -18.36
C LEU A 68 7.86 -2.36 -19.07
N ARG A 69 6.61 -1.88 -19.08
CA ARG A 69 5.43 -2.57 -19.62
C ARG A 69 5.21 -3.94 -18.96
N ILE A 70 5.44 -4.02 -17.65
CA ILE A 70 5.21 -5.21 -16.83
C ILE A 70 3.91 -5.03 -16.03
N GLU A 71 2.98 -5.96 -16.18
CA GLU A 71 1.74 -5.97 -15.41
C GLU A 71 1.95 -6.59 -14.02
N LEU A 72 1.66 -5.82 -12.97
CA LEU A 72 1.76 -6.28 -11.58
C LEU A 72 0.56 -7.10 -11.11
N ASN A 73 -0.56 -7.11 -11.85
CA ASN A 73 -1.77 -7.87 -11.52
C ASN A 73 -2.23 -7.70 -10.06
N LEU A 74 -2.18 -6.46 -9.55
CA LEU A 74 -2.62 -6.13 -8.19
C LEU A 74 -4.14 -6.28 -8.09
N THR A 75 -4.60 -6.82 -6.96
CA THR A 75 -6.03 -7.04 -6.66
C THR A 75 -6.37 -6.53 -5.26
N GLY A 76 -7.65 -6.31 -4.97
CA GLY A 76 -8.08 -5.81 -3.67
C GLY A 76 -8.10 -4.28 -3.55
N ALA A 77 -8.19 -3.55 -4.66
CA ALA A 77 -8.30 -2.09 -4.66
C ALA A 77 -9.55 -1.60 -3.89
N GLU A 78 -10.63 -2.38 -3.93
CA GLU A 78 -11.87 -2.12 -3.20
C GLU A 78 -11.69 -2.17 -1.67
N GLN A 79 -10.68 -2.90 -1.19
CA GLN A 79 -10.38 -3.11 0.22
C GLN A 79 -9.54 -1.98 0.81
N VAL A 80 -8.85 -1.18 0.00
CA VAL A 80 -7.95 -0.10 0.48
C VAL A 80 -8.58 1.27 0.37
N PHE A 81 -8.11 2.23 1.17
CA PHE A 81 -8.64 3.59 1.12
C PHE A 81 -8.50 4.17 -0.29
N SER A 82 -9.45 5.03 -0.67
CA SER A 82 -9.46 5.65 -2.00
C SER A 82 -8.65 6.94 -2.05
N SER A 83 -8.06 7.36 -0.93
CA SER A 83 -7.24 8.57 -0.84
C SER A 83 -6.35 8.53 0.39
N LYS A 84 -5.14 9.07 0.24
CA LYS A 84 -4.18 9.31 1.32
C LYS A 84 -4.83 9.94 2.56
N ASN A 85 -5.63 10.98 2.37
CA ASN A 85 -6.27 11.69 3.49
C ASN A 85 -7.25 10.79 4.25
N ALA A 86 -8.06 9.99 3.55
CA ALA A 86 -8.98 9.05 4.21
C ALA A 86 -8.21 8.00 5.03
N CYS A 87 -7.07 7.50 4.54
CA CYS A 87 -6.22 6.58 5.29
C CYS A 87 -5.64 7.23 6.55
N ILE A 88 -5.10 8.46 6.43
CA ILE A 88 -4.51 9.20 7.56
C ILE A 88 -5.57 9.51 8.62
N GLU A 89 -6.74 10.02 8.21
CA GLU A 89 -7.83 10.33 9.13
C GLU A 89 -8.38 9.07 9.83
N HIS A 90 -8.42 7.91 9.16
CA HIS A 90 -8.78 6.65 9.82
C HIS A 90 -7.78 6.23 10.91
N HIS A 91 -6.52 6.61 10.75
CA HIS A 91 -5.46 6.32 11.72
C HIS A 91 -5.25 7.45 12.74
N LYS A 92 -6.11 8.47 12.71
CA LYS A 92 -6.17 9.51 13.72
C LYS A 92 -6.93 9.01 14.96
N ASN A 93 -6.41 9.31 16.15
CA ASN A 93 -7.06 9.02 17.43
C ASN A 93 -7.97 10.18 17.86
#